data_AF-A0A316DGA3-F1
#
_entry.id   AF-A0A316DGA3-F1
#
_cell.length_a   1.000
_cell.length_b   1.000
_cell.length_c   1.000
_cell.angle_alpha   90.00
_cell.angle_beta   90.00
_cell.angle_gamma   90.00
#
_symmetry.space_group_name_H-M   'P 1'
#
loop_
_entity.id
_entity.type
_entity.pdbx_description
1 polymer ?
#
loop_
_entity_poly.entity_id
_entity_poly.type
_entity_poly.pdbx_seq_one_letter_code
_entity_poly.pdbx_strand_id
1 'polypeptide(L)'
;MKLLITLLFLIFSITTFGQQIKSPKNLDEEDKVRYTTDSLRGHYIPKDLDDAINSLNKIYSDSLKVEITKLAEKDYVYGNYRFGIGLWMRNNWQLWGGSRLSKFFRDNKIGHPESMSVVILESYYRFLKNEDIRFDEQIKEYVEWEEKAKADELERERKELKEKKKKFAELKIGDVLEFNYDYEFASKSQENKWMEDTCLAKGILIEKDSENLKINVKVIESCDRKGIVIYNTDNIMILNEDTKKWTRPKKRIVKYLKKGKTAWFEIDDWDLE
;
A
#
# COMPACT_ATOMS: atom_id res chain seq x y z
N MET A 1 -2.77 -28.75 64.87
CA MET A 1 -4.01 -28.19 64.28
C MET A 1 -3.58 -27.18 63.21
N LYS A 2 -3.40 -27.64 61.96
CA LYS A 2 -2.90 -26.81 60.84
C LYS A 2 -4.11 -26.38 59.99
N LEU A 3 -4.35 -25.07 59.89
CA LEU A 3 -5.38 -24.47 59.05
C LEU A 3 -5.06 -24.73 57.56
N LEU A 4 -6.01 -25.29 56.83
CA LEU A 4 -6.06 -25.26 55.37
C LEU A 4 -6.76 -23.96 54.94
N ILE A 5 -6.07 -23.12 54.17
CA ILE A 5 -6.67 -21.99 53.45
C ILE A 5 -6.90 -22.45 52.01
N THR A 6 -8.16 -22.64 51.64
CA THR A 6 -8.57 -22.93 50.26
C THR A 6 -8.68 -21.61 49.50
N LEU A 7 -7.77 -21.39 48.56
CA LEU A 7 -7.78 -20.22 47.67
C LEU A 7 -8.61 -20.56 46.42
N LEU A 8 -9.81 -19.99 46.32
CA LEU A 8 -10.69 -20.11 45.15
C LEU A 8 -10.23 -19.10 44.08
N PHE A 9 -9.55 -19.57 43.03
CA PHE A 9 -9.27 -18.75 41.85
C PHE A 9 -10.52 -18.71 40.94
N LEU A 10 -11.23 -17.59 40.96
CA LEU A 10 -12.22 -17.22 39.95
C LEU A 10 -11.48 -16.88 38.64
N ILE A 11 -11.51 -17.79 37.68
CA ILE A 11 -10.98 -17.56 36.34
C ILE A 11 -12.01 -16.71 35.58
N PHE A 12 -11.75 -15.40 35.49
CA PHE A 12 -12.41 -14.52 34.53
C PHE A 12 -11.91 -14.90 33.13
N SER A 13 -12.71 -15.66 32.38
CA SER A 13 -12.45 -15.94 30.97
C SER A 13 -12.65 -14.65 30.16
N ILE A 14 -11.55 -13.98 29.84
CA ILE A 14 -11.49 -12.90 28.86
C ILE A 14 -11.82 -13.52 27.50
N THR A 15 -12.98 -13.20 26.94
CA THR A 15 -13.30 -13.51 25.55
C THR A 15 -12.44 -12.62 24.66
N THR A 16 -11.32 -13.17 24.19
CA THR A 16 -10.55 -12.55 23.13
C THR A 16 -11.36 -12.63 21.84
N PHE A 17 -11.79 -11.49 21.33
CA PHE A 17 -12.36 -11.35 19.99
C PHE A 17 -11.21 -11.54 18.98
N GLY A 18 -10.81 -12.80 18.77
CA GLY A 18 -9.84 -13.18 17.76
C GLY A 18 -10.50 -13.13 16.38
N GLN A 19 -10.02 -12.26 15.50
CA GLN A 19 -10.36 -12.37 14.08
C GLN A 19 -9.77 -13.70 13.55
N GLN A 20 -10.67 -14.63 13.22
CA GLN A 20 -10.32 -15.94 12.70
C GLN A 20 -9.82 -15.80 11.25
N ILE A 21 -8.53 -16.07 11.02
CA ILE A 21 -7.97 -16.11 9.66
C ILE A 21 -8.54 -17.34 8.95
N LYS A 22 -9.41 -17.13 7.97
CA LYS A 22 -10.07 -18.21 7.20
C LYS A 22 -9.10 -18.87 6.21
N SER A 23 -9.26 -20.18 5.98
CA SER A 23 -8.46 -20.97 5.04
C SER A 23 -8.77 -20.65 3.56
N PRO A 24 -7.86 -20.94 2.61
CA PRO A 24 -8.03 -20.63 1.19
C PRO A 24 -9.33 -21.16 0.56
N LYS A 25 -9.77 -22.36 0.99
CA LYS A 25 -10.99 -23.01 0.48
C LYS A 25 -12.28 -22.24 0.79
N ASN A 26 -12.28 -21.40 1.84
CA ASN A 26 -13.41 -20.54 2.19
C ASN A 26 -13.43 -19.23 1.40
N LEU A 27 -12.31 -18.81 0.79
CA LEU A 27 -12.26 -17.61 -0.05
C LEU A 27 -13.00 -17.84 -1.37
N ASP A 28 -12.82 -19.01 -2.00
CA ASP A 28 -13.48 -19.36 -3.27
C ASP A 28 -15.02 -19.40 -3.16
N GLU A 29 -15.57 -19.81 -2.01
CA GLU A 29 -17.02 -19.79 -1.77
C GLU A 29 -17.53 -18.39 -1.42
N GLU A 30 -16.74 -17.59 -0.68
CA GLU A 30 -17.08 -16.18 -0.39
C GLU A 30 -17.14 -15.34 -1.69
N ASP A 31 -16.22 -15.59 -2.62
CA ASP A 31 -16.16 -14.91 -3.92
C ASP A 31 -17.42 -15.10 -4.77
N LYS A 32 -18.09 -16.26 -4.66
CA LYS A 32 -19.33 -16.55 -5.41
C LYS A 32 -20.52 -15.70 -4.94
N VAL A 33 -20.52 -15.28 -3.68
CA VAL A 33 -21.69 -14.63 -3.04
C VAL A 33 -21.45 -13.20 -2.60
N ARG A 34 -20.20 -12.69 -2.62
CA ARG A 34 -19.87 -11.35 -2.08
C ARG A 34 -20.66 -10.19 -2.68
N TYR A 35 -21.14 -10.34 -3.91
CA TYR A 35 -21.91 -9.31 -4.61
C TYR A 35 -23.42 -9.34 -4.32
N THR A 36 -23.90 -10.31 -3.54
CA THR A 36 -25.33 -10.48 -3.24
C THR A 36 -25.61 -10.65 -1.74
N THR A 37 -24.68 -11.23 -0.98
CA THR A 37 -24.81 -11.43 0.47
C THR A 37 -24.92 -10.11 1.23
N ASP A 38 -25.68 -10.12 2.33
CA ASP A 38 -25.82 -8.96 3.22
C ASP A 38 -24.69 -8.82 4.25
N SER A 39 -23.88 -9.86 4.39
CA SER A 39 -22.84 -9.94 5.40
C SER A 39 -21.59 -10.60 4.85
N LEU A 40 -20.43 -10.00 5.13
CA LEU A 40 -19.12 -10.57 4.85
C LEU A 40 -18.24 -10.44 6.08
N ARG A 41 -17.57 -11.53 6.45
CA ARG A 41 -16.58 -11.56 7.55
C ARG A 41 -17.11 -10.98 8.88
N GLY A 42 -18.40 -11.21 9.18
CA GLY A 42 -19.04 -10.75 10.41
C GLY A 42 -19.54 -9.30 10.38
N HIS A 43 -19.46 -8.62 9.23
CA HIS A 43 -19.95 -7.26 9.04
C HIS A 43 -21.12 -7.23 8.07
N TYR A 44 -22.17 -6.49 8.42
CA TYR A 44 -23.20 -6.09 7.48
C TYR A 44 -22.59 -5.23 6.37
N ILE A 45 -22.96 -5.50 5.13
CA ILE A 45 -22.51 -4.82 3.93
C ILE A 45 -23.67 -4.01 3.39
N PRO A 46 -23.62 -2.67 3.33
CA PRO A 46 -24.73 -1.91 2.76
C PRO A 46 -25.01 -2.30 1.29
N LYS A 47 -26.26 -2.22 0.83
CA LYS A 47 -26.60 -2.58 -0.57
C LYS A 47 -26.43 -1.42 -1.56
N ASP A 48 -26.54 -0.18 -1.08
CA ASP A 48 -26.51 1.07 -1.84
C ASP A 48 -26.06 2.24 -0.93
N LEU A 49 -26.06 3.46 -1.48
CA LEU A 49 -25.66 4.67 -0.75
C LEU A 49 -26.56 4.98 0.45
N ASP A 50 -27.88 4.88 0.30
CA ASP A 50 -28.82 5.17 1.38
C ASP A 50 -28.66 4.20 2.56
N ASP A 51 -28.46 2.91 2.27
CA ASP A 51 -28.17 1.90 3.27
C ASP A 51 -26.80 2.14 3.95
N ALA A 52 -25.82 2.66 3.21
CA ALA A 52 -24.52 3.04 3.77
C ALA A 52 -24.63 4.24 4.72
N ILE A 53 -25.39 5.28 4.34
CA ILE A 53 -25.71 6.44 5.18
C ILE A 53 -26.42 5.99 6.47
N ASN A 54 -27.43 5.13 6.34
CA ASN A 54 -28.16 4.59 7.48
C ASN A 54 -27.26 3.75 8.40
N SER A 55 -26.33 2.99 7.82
CA SER A 55 -25.35 2.21 8.58
C SER A 55 -24.39 3.11 9.36
N LEU A 56 -23.86 4.17 8.73
CA LEU A 56 -23.05 5.18 9.43
C LEU A 56 -23.82 5.88 10.54
N ASN A 57 -25.09 6.21 10.30
CA ASN A 57 -25.94 6.85 11.29
C ASN A 57 -26.14 6.01 12.56
N LYS A 58 -26.10 4.68 12.43
CA LYS A 58 -26.14 3.74 13.56
C LYS A 58 -24.78 3.56 14.24
N ILE A 59 -23.68 3.69 13.48
CA ILE A 59 -22.31 3.55 14.00
C ILE A 59 -21.93 4.76 14.87
N TYR A 60 -22.30 5.97 14.46
CA TYR A 60 -21.96 7.18 15.22
C TYR A 60 -22.87 7.40 16.41
N SER A 61 -22.28 7.83 17.53
CA SER A 61 -23.03 8.36 18.67
C SER A 61 -23.65 9.70 18.32
N ASP A 62 -24.73 10.07 19.00
CA ASP A 62 -25.39 11.35 18.77
C ASP A 62 -24.48 12.55 19.07
N SER A 63 -23.58 12.44 20.05
CA SER A 63 -22.57 13.46 20.33
C SER A 63 -21.64 13.68 19.13
N LEU A 64 -21.18 12.59 18.50
CA LEU A 64 -20.28 12.66 17.36
C LEU A 64 -20.99 13.24 16.12
N LYS A 65 -22.27 12.90 15.90
CA LYS A 65 -23.08 13.51 14.84
C LYS A 65 -23.15 15.04 15.00
N VAL A 66 -23.37 15.52 16.22
CA VAL A 66 -23.39 16.96 16.53
C VAL A 66 -22.01 17.62 16.37
N GLU A 67 -20.92 16.91 16.62
CA GLU A 67 -19.58 17.41 16.35
C GLU A 67 -19.30 17.52 14.85
N ILE A 68 -19.70 16.52 14.07
CA ILE A 68 -19.55 16.50 12.61
C ILE A 68 -20.27 17.69 11.97
N THR A 69 -21.49 18.02 12.39
CA THR A 69 -22.24 19.15 11.80
C THR A 69 -21.60 20.51 12.03
N LYS A 70 -20.70 20.64 13.01
CA LYS A 70 -19.92 21.87 13.29
C LYS A 70 -18.69 22.02 12.41
N LEU A 71 -18.26 20.96 11.72
CA LEU A 71 -17.13 20.99 10.79
C LEU A 71 -17.57 21.53 9.44
N ALA A 72 -16.62 22.06 8.64
CA ALA A 72 -16.84 22.23 7.21
C ALA A 72 -16.85 20.85 6.51
N GLU A 73 -17.59 20.71 5.41
CA GLU A 73 -17.70 19.45 4.65
C GLU A 73 -16.30 18.90 4.33
N LYS A 74 -15.40 19.75 3.82
CA LYS A 74 -14.02 19.37 3.48
C LYS A 74 -13.23 18.83 4.68
N ASP A 75 -13.45 19.35 5.88
CA ASP A 75 -12.69 18.96 7.07
C ASP A 75 -13.19 17.62 7.62
N TYR A 76 -14.48 17.33 7.46
CA TYR A 76 -15.04 16.01 7.72
C TYR A 76 -14.56 15.00 6.66
N VAL A 77 -14.80 15.29 5.38
CA VAL A 77 -14.57 14.35 4.28
C VAL A 77 -13.09 14.07 4.05
N TYR A 78 -12.22 15.09 4.08
CA TYR A 78 -10.78 14.97 3.76
C TYR A 78 -9.86 15.06 4.98
N GLY A 79 -10.41 15.27 6.18
CA GLY A 79 -9.65 15.25 7.43
C GLY A 79 -9.50 13.83 8.01
N ASN A 80 -9.43 13.75 9.34
CA ASN A 80 -9.16 12.50 10.05
C ASN A 80 -10.19 11.39 9.80
N TYR A 81 -11.43 11.71 9.44
CA TYR A 81 -12.46 10.69 9.18
C TYR A 81 -12.15 9.85 7.94
N ARG A 82 -11.47 10.40 6.92
CA ARG A 82 -11.00 9.63 5.74
C ARG A 82 -10.08 8.48 6.12
N PHE A 83 -9.21 8.70 7.10
CA PHE A 83 -8.25 7.72 7.63
C PHE A 83 -8.81 6.93 8.82
N GLY A 84 -9.81 7.43 9.52
CA GLY A 84 -10.52 6.69 10.56
C GLY A 84 -11.62 5.82 9.97
N ILE A 85 -12.85 6.33 9.97
CA ILE A 85 -14.03 5.59 9.51
C ILE A 85 -13.93 5.23 8.02
N GLY A 86 -13.26 6.02 7.20
CA GLY A 86 -13.07 5.75 5.78
C GLY A 86 -12.26 4.47 5.57
N LEU A 87 -11.13 4.31 6.28
CA LEU A 87 -10.36 3.06 6.26
C LEU A 87 -11.19 1.91 6.81
N TRP A 88 -11.95 2.13 7.89
CA TRP A 88 -12.83 1.12 8.46
C TRP A 88 -13.88 0.64 7.45
N MET A 89 -14.55 1.54 6.73
CA MET A 89 -15.53 1.19 5.68
C MET A 89 -14.86 0.41 4.56
N ARG A 90 -13.72 0.89 4.05
CA ARG A 90 -12.99 0.23 2.96
C ARG A 90 -12.63 -1.21 3.30
N ASN A 91 -12.23 -1.47 4.55
CA ASN A 91 -11.83 -2.79 5.00
C ASN A 91 -13.01 -3.67 5.39
N ASN A 92 -14.00 -3.15 6.13
CA ASN A 92 -15.08 -3.98 6.68
C ASN A 92 -16.24 -4.15 5.71
N TRP A 93 -16.54 -3.15 4.88
CA TRP A 93 -17.51 -3.27 3.79
C TRP A 93 -16.91 -3.86 2.51
N GLN A 94 -15.66 -4.35 2.59
CA GLN A 94 -14.93 -5.04 1.52
C GLN A 94 -14.89 -4.23 0.21
N LEU A 95 -14.65 -2.92 0.28
CA LEU A 95 -14.62 -2.07 -0.91
C LEU A 95 -13.44 -2.43 -1.83
N TRP A 96 -12.29 -2.84 -1.25
CA TRP A 96 -11.13 -3.36 -2.00
C TRP A 96 -11.37 -4.73 -2.64
N GLY A 97 -11.84 -5.69 -1.83
CA GLY A 97 -12.01 -7.08 -2.27
C GLY A 97 -13.28 -7.34 -3.09
N GLY A 98 -14.22 -6.41 -3.07
CA GLY A 98 -15.52 -6.53 -3.71
C GLY A 98 -16.64 -6.88 -2.74
N SER A 99 -17.77 -6.21 -2.89
CA SER A 99 -18.99 -6.44 -2.13
C SER A 99 -20.21 -5.96 -2.91
N ARG A 100 -21.43 -6.22 -2.42
CA ARG A 100 -22.64 -5.64 -3.03
C ARG A 100 -22.60 -4.10 -3.05
N LEU A 101 -22.04 -3.47 -2.01
CA LEU A 101 -21.83 -2.02 -1.97
C LEU A 101 -20.82 -1.57 -3.02
N SER A 102 -19.67 -2.23 -3.10
CA SER A 102 -18.64 -1.85 -4.08
C SER A 102 -19.13 -2.08 -5.50
N LYS A 103 -20.00 -3.07 -5.73
CA LYS A 103 -20.69 -3.28 -7.00
C LYS A 103 -21.62 -2.12 -7.32
N PHE A 104 -22.45 -1.67 -6.37
CA PHE A 104 -23.30 -0.49 -6.55
C PHE A 104 -22.49 0.73 -7.02
N PHE A 105 -21.35 1.03 -6.40
CA PHE A 105 -20.50 2.16 -6.82
C PHE A 105 -19.87 1.96 -8.20
N ARG A 106 -19.40 0.75 -8.52
CA ARG A 106 -18.82 0.46 -9.84
C ARG A 106 -19.85 0.55 -10.96
N ASP A 107 -21.08 0.11 -10.70
CA ASP A 107 -22.19 0.25 -11.65
C ASP A 107 -22.47 1.75 -11.90
N ASN A 108 -22.20 2.61 -10.92
CA ASN A 108 -22.24 4.08 -11.00
C ASN A 108 -20.89 4.74 -11.34
N LYS A 109 -19.97 4.01 -11.99
CA LYS A 109 -18.67 4.51 -12.50
C LYS A 109 -17.63 4.94 -11.46
N ILE A 110 -17.86 4.72 -10.17
CA ILE A 110 -16.87 4.96 -9.13
C ILE A 110 -16.11 3.65 -8.86
N GLY A 111 -14.86 3.60 -9.34
CA GLY A 111 -14.07 2.36 -9.34
C GLY A 111 -13.18 2.19 -8.10
N HIS A 112 -12.60 3.28 -7.61
CA HIS A 112 -11.60 3.20 -6.55
C HIS A 112 -12.24 3.19 -5.14
N PRO A 113 -11.85 2.27 -4.24
CA PRO A 113 -12.42 2.16 -2.89
C PRO A 113 -12.28 3.43 -2.04
N GLU A 114 -11.23 4.23 -2.28
CA GLU A 114 -11.11 5.54 -1.65
C GLU A 114 -12.24 6.47 -2.11
N SER A 115 -12.43 6.63 -3.41
CA SER A 115 -13.51 7.44 -4.00
C SER A 115 -14.88 7.00 -3.48
N MET A 116 -15.16 5.69 -3.42
CA MET A 116 -16.39 5.15 -2.84
C MET A 116 -16.60 5.62 -1.40
N SER A 117 -15.58 5.49 -0.55
CA SER A 117 -15.69 5.88 0.86
C SER A 117 -15.83 7.40 1.04
N VAL A 118 -15.23 8.20 0.17
CA VAL A 118 -15.32 9.66 0.22
C VAL A 118 -16.74 10.10 -0.16
N VAL A 119 -17.33 9.55 -1.21
CA VAL A 119 -18.74 9.81 -1.60
C VAL A 119 -19.72 9.45 -0.49
N ILE A 120 -19.48 8.34 0.22
CA ILE A 120 -20.32 7.96 1.38
C ILE A 120 -20.19 9.01 2.50
N LEU A 121 -18.99 9.48 2.82
CA LEU A 121 -18.78 10.50 3.84
C LEU A 121 -19.44 11.82 3.46
N GLU A 122 -19.22 12.28 2.22
CA GLU A 122 -19.82 13.51 1.71
C GLU A 122 -21.35 13.45 1.76
N SER A 123 -21.93 12.35 1.30
CA SER A 123 -23.37 12.12 1.34
C SER A 123 -23.91 12.03 2.77
N TYR A 124 -23.17 11.41 3.68
CA TYR A 124 -23.54 11.33 5.10
C TYR A 124 -23.50 12.71 5.79
N TYR A 125 -22.51 13.54 5.47
CA TYR A 125 -22.43 14.90 5.99
C TYR A 125 -23.64 15.74 5.56
N ARG A 126 -23.99 15.69 4.27
CA ARG A 126 -25.16 16.39 3.72
C ARG A 126 -26.46 15.87 4.34
N PHE A 127 -26.57 14.55 4.52
CA PHE A 127 -27.68 13.94 5.25
C PHE A 127 -27.83 14.49 6.67
N LEU A 128 -26.75 14.60 7.45
CA LEU A 128 -26.79 15.15 8.81
C LEU A 128 -27.25 16.61 8.87
N LYS A 129 -27.01 17.38 7.80
CA LYS A 129 -27.42 18.78 7.67
C LYS A 129 -28.76 18.97 6.97
N ASN A 130 -29.40 17.89 6.55
CA ASN A 130 -30.62 17.94 5.74
C ASN A 130 -30.41 18.74 4.44
N GLU A 131 -29.24 18.59 3.85
CA GLU A 131 -28.85 19.15 2.55
C GLU A 131 -29.05 18.11 1.45
N ASP A 132 -29.23 18.56 0.20
CA ASP A 132 -29.30 17.66 -0.95
C ASP A 132 -27.96 16.93 -1.13
N ILE A 133 -28.02 15.59 -1.18
CA ILE A 133 -26.86 14.72 -1.38
C ILE A 133 -26.18 15.03 -2.72
N ARG A 134 -26.95 15.31 -3.78
CA ARG A 134 -26.41 15.60 -5.13
C ARG A 134 -25.48 14.49 -5.64
N PHE A 135 -25.93 13.24 -5.53
CA PHE A 135 -25.11 12.06 -5.85
C PHE A 135 -24.60 12.05 -7.31
N ASP A 136 -25.43 12.46 -8.27
CA ASP A 136 -25.03 12.52 -9.68
C ASP A 136 -23.92 13.56 -9.94
N GLU A 137 -23.98 14.70 -9.23
CA GLU A 137 -22.91 15.72 -9.29
C GLU A 137 -21.61 15.17 -8.72
N GLN A 138 -21.68 14.51 -7.56
CA GLN A 138 -20.52 13.86 -6.94
C GLN A 138 -19.90 12.84 -7.91
N ILE A 139 -20.69 11.95 -8.51
CA ILE A 139 -20.19 10.95 -9.47
C ILE A 139 -19.44 11.64 -10.61
N LYS A 140 -20.03 12.69 -11.19
CA LYS A 140 -19.43 13.41 -12.32
C LYS A 140 -18.06 13.98 -11.94
N GLU A 141 -17.97 14.68 -10.81
CA GLU A 141 -16.71 15.27 -10.33
C GLU A 141 -15.64 14.21 -10.07
N TYR A 142 -15.98 13.08 -9.44
CA TYR A 142 -15.02 12.00 -9.18
C TYR A 142 -14.58 11.29 -10.45
N VAL A 143 -15.48 11.03 -11.40
CA VAL A 143 -15.13 10.40 -12.68
C VAL A 143 -14.16 11.29 -13.46
N GLU A 144 -14.45 12.59 -13.57
CA GLU A 144 -13.57 13.55 -14.24
C GLU A 144 -12.18 13.63 -13.57
N TRP A 145 -12.15 13.63 -12.23
CA TRP A 145 -10.88 13.61 -11.48
C TRP A 145 -10.10 12.31 -11.67
N GLU A 146 -10.74 11.14 -11.59
CA GLU A 146 -10.08 9.84 -11.79
C GLU A 146 -9.54 9.69 -13.22
N GLU A 147 -10.29 10.13 -14.23
CA GLU A 147 -9.85 10.10 -15.63
C GLU A 147 -8.63 10.99 -15.85
N LYS A 148 -8.64 12.20 -15.28
CA LYS A 148 -7.50 13.11 -15.32
C LYS A 148 -6.27 12.52 -14.62
N ALA A 149 -6.44 11.98 -13.42
CA ALA A 149 -5.33 11.38 -12.67
C ALA A 149 -4.67 10.22 -13.44
N LYS A 150 -5.47 9.36 -14.07
CA LYS A 150 -4.98 8.26 -14.93
C LYS A 150 -4.26 8.78 -16.17
N ALA A 151 -4.77 9.84 -16.79
CA ALA A 151 -4.12 10.47 -17.93
C ALA A 151 -2.76 11.07 -17.56
N ASP A 152 -2.69 11.79 -16.43
CA ASP A 152 -1.47 12.39 -15.90
C ASP A 152 -0.43 11.32 -15.50
N GLU A 153 -0.86 10.20 -14.93
CA GLU A 153 0.00 9.04 -14.63
C GLU A 153 0.56 8.39 -15.90
N LEU A 154 -0.29 8.10 -16.87
CA LEU A 154 0.13 7.53 -18.15
C LEU A 154 1.10 8.47 -18.90
N GLU A 155 0.91 9.78 -18.81
CA GLU A 155 1.83 10.76 -19.39
C GLU A 155 3.20 10.72 -18.71
N ARG A 156 3.24 10.62 -17.37
CA ARG A 156 4.49 10.48 -16.60
C ARG A 156 5.22 9.20 -16.97
N GLU A 157 4.55 8.05 -16.97
CA GLU A 157 5.13 6.76 -17.37
C GLU A 157 5.70 6.80 -18.79
N ARG A 158 4.99 7.44 -19.73
CA ARG A 158 5.47 7.63 -21.11
C ARG A 158 6.72 8.49 -21.18
N LYS A 159 6.79 9.57 -20.40
CA LYS A 159 7.97 10.45 -20.32
C LYS A 159 9.16 9.69 -19.72
N GLU A 160 8.96 8.98 -18.61
CA GLU A 160 9.98 8.16 -17.96
C GLU A 160 10.50 7.07 -18.89
N LEU A 161 9.62 6.33 -19.56
CA LEU A 161 10.02 5.30 -20.52
C LEU A 161 10.79 5.89 -21.71
N LYS A 162 10.40 7.08 -22.18
CA LYS A 162 11.10 7.77 -23.28
C LYS A 162 12.52 8.17 -22.87
N GLU A 163 12.69 8.74 -21.68
CA GLU A 163 14.02 9.08 -21.15
C GLU A 163 14.85 7.83 -20.88
N LYS A 164 14.25 6.77 -20.31
CA LYS A 164 14.91 5.46 -20.10
C LYS A 164 15.41 4.88 -21.43
N LYS A 165 14.59 4.92 -22.50
CA LYS A 165 15.00 4.48 -23.84
C LYS A 165 16.11 5.34 -24.44
N LYS A 166 16.08 6.65 -24.22
CA LYS A 166 17.13 7.57 -24.68
C LYS A 166 18.46 7.28 -23.98
N LYS A 167 18.46 7.21 -22.64
CA LYS A 167 19.63 6.80 -21.82
C LYS A 167 20.17 5.46 -22.32
N PHE A 168 19.30 4.48 -22.54
CA PHE A 168 19.68 3.17 -23.05
C PHE A 168 20.32 3.23 -24.45
N ALA A 169 19.84 4.09 -25.34
CA ALA A 169 20.40 4.24 -26.68
C ALA A 169 21.80 4.88 -26.67
N GLU A 170 22.06 5.80 -25.74
CA GLU A 170 23.33 6.51 -25.62
C GLU A 170 24.48 5.61 -25.12
N LEU A 171 24.16 4.59 -24.32
CA LEU A 171 25.15 3.63 -23.82
C LEU A 171 25.78 2.79 -24.93
N LYS A 172 27.11 2.67 -24.91
CA LYS A 172 27.92 1.86 -25.81
C LYS A 172 28.60 0.73 -25.05
N ILE A 173 28.73 -0.42 -25.72
CA ILE A 173 29.50 -1.54 -25.17
C ILE A 173 30.93 -1.05 -24.91
N GLY A 174 31.43 -1.29 -23.70
CA GLY A 174 32.72 -0.79 -23.23
C GLY A 174 32.64 0.46 -22.35
N ASP A 175 31.48 1.13 -22.26
CA ASP A 175 31.29 2.26 -21.35
C ASP A 175 31.51 1.82 -19.90
N VAL A 176 32.16 2.70 -19.13
CA VAL A 176 32.28 2.55 -17.68
C VAL A 176 31.08 3.23 -17.04
N LEU A 177 30.40 2.48 -16.18
CA LEU A 177 29.17 2.88 -15.52
C LEU A 177 29.37 2.87 -14.01
N GLU A 178 28.74 3.80 -13.32
CA GLU A 178 28.67 3.87 -11.87
C GLU A 178 27.34 3.28 -11.38
N PHE A 179 27.41 2.36 -10.41
CA PHE A 179 26.24 1.71 -9.83
C PHE A 179 25.60 2.63 -8.79
N ASN A 180 24.33 2.96 -9.00
CA ASN A 180 23.53 3.74 -8.07
C ASN A 180 22.97 2.85 -6.97
N TYR A 181 23.33 3.16 -5.73
CA TYR A 181 22.71 2.56 -4.58
C TYR A 181 21.47 3.36 -4.16
N ASP A 182 20.43 3.37 -5.01
CA ASP A 182 19.23 4.22 -4.81
C ASP A 182 18.51 3.97 -3.47
N TYR A 183 18.69 2.80 -2.84
CA TYR A 183 17.98 2.45 -1.62
C TYR A 183 18.82 1.82 -0.50
N GLU A 184 20.13 1.60 -0.66
CA GLU A 184 20.91 0.80 0.31
C GLU A 184 22.41 1.12 0.40
N PHE A 185 23.09 0.45 1.33
CA PHE A 185 24.54 0.47 1.49
C PHE A 185 25.13 -0.89 1.08
N ALA A 186 26.18 -0.89 0.26
CA ALA A 186 26.92 -2.06 -0.20
C ALA A 186 27.54 -2.87 0.96
N SER A 187 27.80 -2.23 2.11
CA SER A 187 28.37 -2.87 3.29
C SER A 187 27.93 -2.18 4.58
N LYS A 188 28.09 -2.88 5.72
CA LYS A 188 27.93 -2.29 7.05
C LYS A 188 28.89 -1.11 7.28
N SER A 189 30.05 -1.12 6.62
CA SER A 189 30.99 0.00 6.68
C SER A 189 30.43 1.24 5.97
N GLN A 190 29.77 1.07 4.82
CA GLN A 190 29.12 2.17 4.11
C GLN A 190 27.85 2.62 4.86
N GLU A 191 27.09 1.68 5.44
CA GLU A 191 25.94 1.97 6.32
C GLU A 191 26.35 2.79 7.55
N ASN A 192 27.52 2.53 8.12
CA ASN A 192 28.03 3.30 9.25
C ASN A 192 28.49 4.71 8.85
N LYS A 193 28.83 4.93 7.58
CA LYS A 193 29.36 6.21 7.07
C LYS A 193 28.33 7.05 6.32
N TRP A 194 27.15 6.50 6.03
CA TRP A 194 26.03 7.23 5.43
C TRP A 194 26.45 8.05 4.19
N MET A 195 26.19 9.36 4.14
CA MET A 195 26.54 10.24 3.02
C MET A 195 27.98 10.77 3.07
N GLU A 196 28.80 10.34 4.04
CA GLU A 196 30.18 10.82 4.22
C GLU A 196 31.22 10.01 3.42
N ASP A 197 30.80 8.95 2.72
CA ASP A 197 31.67 8.09 1.88
C ASP A 197 30.88 7.59 0.65
N THR A 198 30.73 8.46 -0.36
CA THR A 198 30.14 8.11 -1.66
C THR A 198 31.07 7.22 -2.45
N CYS A 199 31.19 5.97 -2.03
CA CYS A 199 31.78 4.96 -2.88
C CYS A 199 30.69 4.37 -3.79
N LEU A 200 30.88 4.52 -5.10
CA LEU A 200 30.06 3.93 -6.15
C LEU A 200 30.83 2.75 -6.77
N ALA A 201 30.14 1.63 -6.98
CA ALA A 201 30.78 0.50 -7.66
C ALA A 201 30.83 0.80 -9.16
N LYS A 202 31.95 0.49 -9.82
CA LYS A 202 32.10 0.70 -11.26
C LYS A 202 32.02 -0.60 -12.02
N GLY A 203 31.43 -0.54 -13.20
CA GLY A 203 31.27 -1.68 -14.07
C GLY A 203 31.46 -1.29 -15.54
N ILE A 204 31.87 -2.26 -16.35
CA ILE A 204 31.97 -2.08 -17.80
C ILE A 204 30.74 -2.72 -18.44
N LEU A 205 30.07 -1.99 -19.31
CA LEU A 205 28.96 -2.52 -20.11
C LEU A 205 29.46 -3.55 -21.12
N ILE A 206 28.94 -4.78 -21.06
CA ILE A 206 29.34 -5.91 -21.92
C ILE A 206 28.28 -6.22 -22.97
N GLU A 207 26.99 -6.23 -22.59
CA GLU A 207 25.87 -6.56 -23.48
C GLU A 207 24.64 -5.71 -23.17
N LYS A 208 23.74 -5.59 -24.15
CA LYS A 208 22.48 -4.84 -24.06
C LYS A 208 21.32 -5.70 -24.52
N ASP A 209 20.24 -5.72 -23.74
CA ASP A 209 18.96 -6.32 -24.09
C ASP A 209 17.96 -5.18 -24.35
N SER A 210 17.68 -4.96 -25.63
CA SER A 210 16.81 -3.85 -26.07
C SER A 210 15.33 -4.14 -25.88
N GLU A 211 14.95 -5.42 -25.76
CA GLU A 211 13.55 -5.81 -25.56
C GLU A 211 13.12 -5.51 -24.13
N ASN A 212 13.97 -5.84 -23.16
CA ASN A 212 13.70 -5.63 -21.73
C ASN A 212 14.35 -4.37 -21.15
N LEU A 213 15.09 -3.59 -21.95
CA LEU A 213 15.87 -2.42 -21.51
C LEU A 213 16.87 -2.73 -20.38
N LYS A 214 17.51 -3.90 -20.47
CA LYS A 214 18.49 -4.39 -19.50
C LYS A 214 19.91 -4.32 -20.02
N ILE A 215 20.85 -4.17 -19.10
CA ILE A 215 22.28 -4.11 -19.40
C ILE A 215 23.05 -5.18 -18.64
N ASN A 216 24.02 -5.80 -19.31
CA ASN A 216 24.92 -6.77 -18.71
C ASN A 216 26.23 -6.08 -18.35
N VAL A 217 26.53 -5.97 -17.06
CA VAL A 217 27.65 -5.17 -16.56
C VAL A 217 28.66 -6.06 -15.85
N LYS A 218 29.94 -5.92 -16.19
CA LYS A 218 31.07 -6.54 -15.48
C LYS A 218 31.60 -5.60 -14.41
N VAL A 219 31.50 -6.00 -13.14
CA VAL A 219 32.00 -5.17 -12.03
C VAL A 219 33.53 -5.11 -12.08
N ILE A 220 34.10 -3.92 -12.17
CA ILE A 220 35.55 -3.68 -12.17
C ILE A 220 36.03 -3.03 -10.87
N GLU A 221 35.17 -2.28 -10.21
CA GLU A 221 35.44 -1.63 -8.93
C GLU A 221 34.27 -1.79 -7.98
N SER A 222 34.55 -1.95 -6.70
CA SER A 222 33.53 -2.07 -5.67
C SER A 222 34.03 -1.57 -4.34
N CYS A 223 33.12 -1.04 -3.54
CA CYS A 223 33.38 -0.43 -2.25
C CYS A 223 33.77 -1.42 -1.15
N ASP A 224 33.37 -2.68 -1.33
CA ASP A 224 33.72 -3.80 -0.46
C ASP A 224 34.34 -4.91 -1.34
N ARG A 225 35.20 -5.74 -0.74
CA ARG A 225 35.68 -7.01 -1.30
C ARG A 225 34.54 -7.94 -1.70
N LYS A 226 33.35 -7.72 -1.13
CA LYS A 226 32.13 -8.45 -1.47
C LYS A 226 31.62 -8.16 -2.88
N GLY A 227 31.93 -7.01 -3.49
CA GLY A 227 31.32 -6.57 -4.74
C GLY A 227 30.02 -5.79 -4.50
N ILE A 228 29.08 -5.87 -5.45
CA ILE A 228 27.74 -5.30 -5.32
C ILE A 228 26.86 -6.27 -4.54
N VAL A 229 26.19 -5.76 -3.51
CA VAL A 229 25.23 -6.52 -2.70
C VAL A 229 23.95 -5.71 -2.59
N ILE A 230 22.84 -6.28 -3.06
CA ILE A 230 21.50 -5.71 -2.96
C ILE A 230 20.72 -6.60 -1.99
N TYR A 231 20.19 -6.00 -0.94
CA TYR A 231 19.33 -6.66 0.04
C TYR A 231 17.86 -6.43 -0.31
N ASN A 232 16.98 -7.21 0.33
CA ASN A 232 15.56 -6.97 0.28
C ASN A 232 15.24 -5.80 1.21
N THR A 233 14.97 -4.63 0.63
CA THR A 233 14.75 -3.36 1.32
C THR A 233 13.30 -3.15 1.70
N ASP A 234 12.57 -4.22 1.97
CA ASP A 234 11.27 -4.12 2.58
C ASP A 234 11.44 -3.43 3.95
N ASN A 235 11.22 -2.10 4.01
CA ASN A 235 11.10 -1.29 5.23
C ASN A 235 9.85 -1.68 6.06
N ILE A 236 9.48 -2.95 5.98
CA ILE A 236 8.34 -3.57 6.60
C ILE A 236 8.77 -3.95 8.01
N MET A 237 8.18 -3.29 8.99
CA MET A 237 8.26 -3.75 10.37
C MET A 237 7.38 -5.00 10.50
N ILE A 238 7.90 -6.07 11.08
CA ILE A 238 7.14 -7.28 11.39
C ILE A 238 6.84 -7.30 12.88
N LEU A 239 5.56 -7.41 13.23
CA LEU A 239 5.15 -7.61 14.62
C LEU A 239 5.57 -9.01 15.05
N ASN A 240 6.51 -9.10 15.98
CA ASN A 240 6.86 -10.37 16.59
C ASN A 240 5.73 -10.77 17.55
N GLU A 241 5.02 -11.86 17.25
CA GLU A 241 3.81 -12.25 17.98
C GLU A 241 4.08 -12.63 19.44
N ASP A 242 5.27 -13.11 19.77
CA ASP A 242 5.66 -13.53 21.12
C ASP A 242 5.98 -12.33 22.01
N THR A 243 6.70 -11.35 21.46
CA THR A 243 7.18 -10.17 22.20
C THR A 243 6.25 -8.97 22.07
N LYS A 244 5.27 -9.04 21.15
CA LYS A 244 4.38 -7.93 20.75
C LYS A 244 5.14 -6.64 20.35
N LYS A 245 6.39 -6.78 19.93
CA LYS A 245 7.23 -5.67 19.48
C LYS A 245 7.35 -5.70 17.96
N TRP A 246 7.31 -4.52 17.36
CA TRP A 246 7.69 -4.32 15.97
C TRP A 246 9.20 -4.51 15.85
N THR A 247 9.60 -5.45 14.99
CA THR A 247 11.00 -5.76 14.73
C THR A 247 11.28 -5.65 13.24
N ARG A 248 12.50 -5.22 12.89
CA ARG A 248 12.93 -5.25 11.50
C ARG A 248 13.29 -6.69 11.12
N PRO A 249 12.77 -7.22 10.00
CA PRO A 249 13.22 -8.52 9.50
C PRO A 249 14.72 -8.49 9.23
N LYS A 250 15.37 -9.65 9.32
CA LYS A 250 16.76 -9.78 8.90
C LYS A 250 16.86 -9.49 7.40
N LYS A 251 17.70 -8.53 7.01
CA LYS A 251 18.01 -8.23 5.61
C LYS A 251 18.42 -9.52 4.89
N ARG A 252 17.74 -9.85 3.79
CA ARG A 252 18.07 -10.99 2.92
C ARG A 252 18.77 -10.46 1.68
N ILE A 253 19.87 -11.08 1.26
CA ILE A 253 20.52 -10.73 -0.01
C ILE A 253 19.62 -11.17 -1.16
N VAL A 254 19.22 -10.24 -2.00
CA VAL A 254 18.42 -10.47 -3.22
C VAL A 254 19.36 -10.65 -4.42
N LYS A 255 20.46 -9.89 -4.46
CA LYS A 255 21.44 -9.99 -5.54
C LYS A 255 22.86 -9.76 -5.01
N TYR A 256 23.79 -10.54 -5.53
CA TYR A 256 25.18 -10.53 -5.11
C TYR A 256 26.10 -10.70 -6.33
N LEU A 257 26.98 -9.73 -6.57
CA LEU A 257 27.88 -9.74 -7.71
C LEU A 257 29.30 -9.34 -7.30
N LYS A 258 30.21 -10.32 -7.30
CA LYS A 258 31.64 -10.09 -7.02
C LYS A 258 32.32 -9.29 -8.12
N LYS A 259 33.38 -8.56 -7.75
CA LYS A 259 34.33 -7.96 -8.70
C LYS A 259 34.81 -9.01 -9.71
N GLY A 260 34.85 -8.62 -10.98
CA GLY A 260 35.21 -9.45 -12.12
C GLY A 260 34.08 -10.32 -12.68
N LYS A 261 32.90 -10.35 -12.05
CA LYS A 261 31.73 -11.08 -12.52
C LYS A 261 30.75 -10.16 -13.25
N THR A 262 29.90 -10.77 -14.07
CA THR A 262 28.87 -10.12 -14.88
C THR A 262 27.47 -10.47 -14.40
N ALA A 263 26.52 -9.54 -14.54
CA ALA A 263 25.10 -9.83 -14.41
C ALA A 263 24.27 -8.79 -15.17
N TRP A 264 23.02 -9.16 -15.44
CA TRP A 264 21.99 -8.29 -16.01
C TRP A 264 21.37 -7.40 -14.95
N PHE A 265 21.25 -6.10 -15.22
CA PHE A 265 20.65 -5.07 -14.36
C PHE A 265 19.60 -4.25 -15.13
N GLU A 266 18.73 -3.59 -14.38
CA GLU A 266 17.94 -2.49 -14.93
C GLU A 266 18.91 -1.33 -15.25
N ILE A 267 18.65 -0.59 -16.32
CA ILE A 267 19.49 0.57 -16.65
C ILE A 267 19.40 1.69 -15.59
N ASP A 268 18.32 1.72 -14.82
CA ASP A 268 18.15 2.73 -13.77
C ASP A 268 19.11 2.50 -12.60
N ASP A 269 19.61 1.26 -12.44
CA ASP A 269 20.62 0.91 -11.42
C ASP A 269 22.02 1.49 -11.73
N TRP A 270 22.24 2.06 -12.92
CA TRP A 270 23.56 2.48 -13.40
C TRP A 270 23.53 3.83 -14.11
N ASP A 271 24.50 4.70 -13.81
CA ASP A 271 24.75 5.96 -14.52
C ASP A 271 26.07 5.93 -15.29
N LEU A 272 26.18 6.80 -16.31
CA LEU A 272 27.45 7.04 -17.00
C LEU A 272 28.40 7.78 -16.05
N GLU A 273 29.65 7.32 -16.00
CA GLU A 273 30.76 8.03 -15.33
C GLU A 273 31.12 9.34 -16.06
#